data_AF-A0A7J7FNR3-F1
#
_entry.id   AF-A0A7J7FNR3-F1
#
_cell.length_a   1.000
_cell.length_b   1.000
_cell.length_c   1.000
_cell.angle_alpha   90.00
_cell.angle_beta   90.00
_cell.angle_gamma   90.00
#
_symmetry.space_group_name_H-M   'P 1'
#
loop_
_entity.id
_entity.type
_entity.pdbx_description
1 polymer ?
#
loop_
_entity_poly.entity_id
_entity_poly.type
_entity_poly.pdbx_seq_one_letter_code
_entity_poly.pdbx_strand_id
1 'polypeptide(L)'
;MSSLHVIKEQNRELRGTQRAIIRDRAALEKQEKQLELEIKKMAKIGNKEACRVLAKQLVHLRKQKTRTFATMQAVNKKMDPQKTLQTMQNFQKENMKMEMTEEMINDTLDDIFEGSDDEEESQDIVNQVLDEIGIEISGKMAKAPSAARSLPSASTSKATISDEEIERQLKALGVD
;
A
#
# COMPACT_ATOMS: atom_id res chain seq x y z
N MET A 1 -3.91 4.52 -2.55
CA MET A 1 -4.08 3.07 -2.78
C MET A 1 -4.48 2.41 -1.46
N SER A 2 -5.64 1.76 -1.39
CA SER A 2 -6.14 1.14 -0.15
C SER A 2 -5.25 -0.03 0.30
N SER A 3 -5.02 -0.17 1.62
CA SER A 3 -4.30 -1.30 2.24
C SER A 3 -4.89 -2.67 1.85
N LEU A 4 -6.19 -2.72 1.55
CA LEU A 4 -6.86 -3.93 1.06
C LEU A 4 -6.35 -4.37 -0.33
N HIS A 5 -6.03 -3.41 -1.20
CA HIS A 5 -5.46 -3.69 -2.53
C HIS A 5 -4.08 -4.34 -2.38
N VAL A 6 -3.24 -3.79 -1.50
CA VAL A 6 -1.89 -4.30 -1.19
C VAL A 6 -1.94 -5.74 -0.68
N ILE A 7 -2.87 -6.04 0.25
CA ILE A 7 -3.02 -7.40 0.80
C ILE A 7 -3.50 -8.40 -0.28
N LYS A 8 -4.47 -8.00 -1.12
CA LYS A 8 -4.98 -8.86 -2.20
C LYS A 8 -3.91 -9.13 -3.26
N GLU A 9 -3.11 -8.12 -3.60
CA GLU A 9 -2.03 -8.22 -4.57
C GLU A 9 -0.91 -9.13 -4.09
N GLN A 10 -0.44 -8.94 -2.85
CA GLN A 10 0.55 -9.83 -2.23
C GLN A 10 0.08 -11.29 -2.18
N ASN A 11 -1.20 -11.53 -1.87
CA ASN A 11 -1.75 -12.89 -1.87
C ASN A 11 -1.78 -13.52 -3.28
N ARG A 12 -2.08 -12.71 -4.31
CA ARG A 12 -2.06 -13.17 -5.71
C ARG A 12 -0.66 -13.57 -6.13
N GLU A 13 0.34 -12.78 -5.78
CA GLU A 13 1.77 -13.06 -6.05
C GLU A 13 2.26 -14.31 -5.33
N LEU A 14 1.92 -14.46 -4.04
CA LEU A 14 2.29 -15.65 -3.26
C LEU A 14 1.69 -16.92 -3.86
N ARG A 15 0.42 -16.90 -4.27
CA ARG A 15 -0.22 -18.03 -4.96
C ARG A 15 0.43 -18.31 -6.32
N GLY A 16 0.85 -17.27 -7.05
CA GLY A 16 1.62 -17.40 -8.29
C GLY A 16 2.96 -18.12 -8.07
N THR A 17 3.69 -17.67 -7.06
CA THR A 17 4.98 -18.24 -6.63
C THR A 17 4.83 -19.70 -6.21
N GLN A 18 3.78 -20.03 -5.45
CA GLN A 18 3.50 -21.40 -5.03
C GLN A 18 3.25 -22.33 -6.23
N ARG A 19 2.47 -21.88 -7.23
CA ARG A 19 2.25 -22.65 -8.47
C ARG A 19 3.52 -22.81 -9.30
N ALA A 20 4.40 -21.81 -9.33
CA ALA A 20 5.70 -21.92 -9.99
C ALA A 20 6.56 -22.99 -9.30
N ILE A 21 6.68 -22.94 -7.97
CA ILE A 21 7.42 -23.94 -7.18
C ILE A 21 6.89 -25.36 -7.40
N ILE A 22 5.57 -25.54 -7.49
CA ILE A 22 4.95 -26.85 -7.76
C ILE A 22 5.34 -27.36 -9.16
N ARG A 23 5.30 -26.50 -10.18
CA ARG A 23 5.73 -26.87 -11.54
C ARG A 23 7.21 -27.23 -11.58
N ASP A 24 8.06 -26.42 -10.96
CA ASP A 24 9.50 -26.67 -10.89
C ASP A 24 9.80 -27.99 -10.18
N ARG A 25 9.11 -28.28 -9.07
CA ARG A 25 9.22 -29.56 -8.38
C ARG A 25 8.86 -30.73 -9.29
N ALA A 26 7.74 -30.65 -10.02
CA ALA A 26 7.32 -31.72 -10.93
C ALA A 26 8.34 -31.93 -12.07
N ALA A 27 8.92 -30.84 -12.59
CA ALA A 27 9.98 -30.91 -13.59
C ALA A 27 11.25 -31.58 -13.04
N LEU A 28 11.69 -31.21 -11.84
CA LEU A 28 12.83 -31.82 -11.15
C LEU A 28 12.58 -33.31 -10.86
N GLU A 29 11.37 -33.69 -10.46
CA GLU A 29 11.01 -35.11 -10.26
C GLU A 29 11.08 -35.93 -11.55
N LYS A 30 10.68 -35.34 -12.69
CA LYS A 30 10.80 -35.98 -14.00
C LYS A 30 12.26 -36.12 -14.43
N GLN A 31 13.06 -35.07 -14.26
CA GLN A 31 14.50 -35.09 -14.54
C GLN A 31 15.23 -36.12 -13.68
N GLU A 32 14.84 -36.27 -12.41
CA GLU A 32 15.41 -37.27 -11.50
C GLU A 32 15.21 -38.68 -12.03
N LYS A 33 13.96 -39.01 -12.40
CA LYS A 33 13.62 -40.32 -12.97
C LYS A 33 14.36 -40.57 -14.29
N GLN A 34 14.50 -39.55 -15.14
CA GLN A 34 15.24 -39.67 -16.40
C GLN A 34 16.72 -39.95 -16.15
N LEU A 35 17.37 -39.20 -15.25
CA LEU A 35 18.77 -39.43 -14.87
C LEU A 35 18.98 -40.82 -14.28
N GLU A 36 18.07 -41.31 -13.43
CA GLU A 36 18.17 -42.66 -12.88
C GLU A 36 18.09 -43.75 -13.96
N LEU A 37 17.22 -43.59 -14.95
CA LEU A 37 17.14 -44.50 -16.09
C LEU A 37 18.39 -44.45 -16.96
N GLU A 38 18.94 -43.27 -17.18
CA GLU A 38 20.15 -43.08 -17.99
C GLU A 38 21.40 -43.65 -17.28
N ILE A 39 21.53 -43.44 -15.98
CA ILE A 39 22.57 -44.08 -15.15
C ILE A 39 22.45 -45.60 -15.24
N LYS A 40 21.24 -46.16 -15.12
CA LYS A 40 21.03 -47.62 -15.27
C LYS A 40 21.43 -48.12 -16.66
N LYS A 41 21.14 -47.36 -17.73
CA LYS A 41 21.56 -47.70 -19.09
C LYS A 41 23.08 -47.67 -19.24
N MET A 42 23.72 -46.59 -18.81
CA MET A 42 25.19 -46.44 -18.88
C MET A 42 25.93 -47.46 -18.03
N ALA A 43 25.36 -47.84 -16.88
CA ALA A 43 25.91 -48.88 -16.03
C ALA A 43 25.90 -50.25 -16.73
N LYS A 44 24.84 -50.59 -17.47
CA LYS A 44 24.75 -51.83 -18.25
C LYS A 44 25.75 -51.88 -19.41
N ILE A 45 26.03 -50.74 -20.03
CA ILE A 45 27.02 -50.60 -21.11
C ILE A 45 28.46 -50.67 -20.55
N GLY A 46 28.64 -50.50 -19.23
CA GLY A 46 29.95 -50.48 -18.59
C GLY A 46 30.68 -49.14 -18.76
N ASN A 47 29.99 -48.09 -19.20
CA ASN A 47 30.58 -46.75 -19.35
C ASN A 47 30.70 -46.06 -17.98
N LYS A 48 31.84 -46.29 -17.31
CA LYS A 48 32.13 -45.79 -15.97
C LYS A 48 32.24 -44.27 -15.90
N GLU A 49 32.73 -43.62 -16.94
CA GLU A 49 32.87 -42.15 -16.97
C GLU A 49 31.50 -41.46 -17.06
N ALA A 50 30.63 -41.92 -17.96
CA ALA A 50 29.28 -41.39 -18.09
C ALA A 50 28.48 -41.58 -16.79
N CYS A 51 28.57 -42.76 -16.15
CA CYS A 51 27.96 -43.00 -14.85
C CYS A 51 28.44 -42.00 -13.78
N ARG A 52 29.73 -41.68 -13.73
CA ARG A 52 30.28 -40.72 -12.76
C ARG A 52 29.74 -39.31 -12.97
N VAL A 53 29.60 -38.87 -14.23
CA VAL A 53 29.04 -37.55 -14.55
C VAL A 53 27.55 -37.49 -14.22
N LEU A 54 26.77 -38.46 -14.67
CA LEU A 54 25.33 -38.53 -14.42
C LEU A 54 25.02 -38.67 -12.91
N ALA A 55 25.82 -39.42 -12.16
CA ALA A 55 25.67 -39.52 -10.72
C ALA A 55 25.90 -38.17 -10.01
N LYS A 56 26.89 -37.38 -10.44
CA LYS A 56 27.08 -36.02 -9.92
C LYS A 56 25.89 -35.11 -10.22
N GLN A 57 25.35 -35.20 -11.44
CA GLN A 57 24.15 -34.45 -11.82
C GLN A 57 22.95 -34.85 -10.95
N LEU A 58 22.75 -36.15 -10.70
CA LEU A 58 21.68 -36.64 -9.83
C LEU A 58 21.80 -36.10 -8.39
N VAL A 59 23.01 -36.06 -7.83
CA VAL A 59 23.24 -35.47 -6.50
C VAL A 59 22.93 -33.97 -6.48
N HIS A 60 23.33 -33.23 -7.51
CA HIS A 60 23.01 -31.81 -7.62
C HIS A 60 21.50 -31.58 -7.72
N LEU A 61 20.81 -32.37 -8.55
CA LEU A 61 19.37 -32.32 -8.73
C LEU A 61 18.63 -32.63 -7.42
N ARG A 62 19.07 -33.65 -6.67
CA ARG A 62 18.50 -33.97 -5.35
C ARG A 62 18.66 -32.82 -4.35
N LYS A 63 19.82 -32.16 -4.31
CA LYS A 63 20.02 -30.97 -3.48
C LYS A 63 19.08 -29.82 -3.89
N GLN A 64 18.93 -29.59 -5.20
CA GLN A 64 18.01 -28.58 -5.73
C GLN A 64 16.57 -28.89 -5.29
N LYS A 65 16.14 -30.15 -5.41
CA LYS A 65 14.81 -30.60 -4.98
C LYS A 65 14.55 -30.37 -3.49
N THR A 66 15.54 -30.66 -2.62
CA THR A 66 15.45 -30.36 -1.19
C THR A 66 15.31 -28.86 -0.93
N ARG A 67 16.06 -28.02 -1.64
CA ARG A 67 15.96 -26.54 -1.53
C ARG A 67 14.58 -26.03 -1.97
N THR A 68 14.03 -26.58 -3.05
CA THR A 68 12.68 -26.26 -3.53
C THR A 68 11.63 -26.66 -2.49
N PHE A 69 11.79 -27.80 -1.82
CA PHE A 69 10.89 -28.23 -0.75
C PHE A 69 10.91 -27.31 0.47
N ALA A 70 12.11 -26.90 0.91
CA ALA A 70 12.26 -25.93 2.00
C ALA A 70 11.64 -24.57 1.63
N THR A 71 11.82 -24.13 0.39
CA THR A 71 11.23 -22.88 -0.12
C THR A 71 9.69 -22.97 -0.15
N MET A 72 9.14 -24.10 -0.60
CA MET A 72 7.69 -24.35 -0.58
C MET A 72 7.13 -24.27 0.85
N GLN A 73 7.79 -24.88 1.83
CA GLN A 73 7.36 -24.79 3.23
C GLN A 73 7.38 -23.35 3.75
N ALA A 74 8.42 -22.59 3.43
CA ALA A 74 8.51 -21.18 3.82
C ALA A 74 7.40 -20.34 3.19
N VAL A 75 7.08 -20.55 1.91
CA VAL A 75 5.98 -19.88 1.21
C VAL A 75 4.63 -20.26 1.82
N ASN A 76 4.39 -21.54 2.10
CA ASN A 76 3.15 -22.00 2.74
C ASN A 76 2.96 -21.40 4.14
N LYS A 77 4.03 -21.26 4.93
CA LYS A 77 3.96 -20.66 6.27
C LYS A 77 3.63 -19.16 6.22
N LYS A 78 4.09 -18.45 5.20
CA LYS A 78 3.76 -17.04 4.98
C LYS A 78 2.35 -16.86 4.42
N MET A 79 1.85 -17.83 3.67
CA MET A 79 0.52 -17.83 3.07
C MET A 79 -0.48 -18.62 3.92
N ASP A 80 -0.63 -18.29 5.21
CA ASP A 80 -1.72 -18.86 6.02
C ASP A 80 -3.05 -18.22 5.59
N PRO A 81 -3.92 -18.95 4.85
CA PRO A 81 -5.16 -18.38 4.34
C PRO A 81 -6.12 -18.02 5.47
N GLN A 82 -6.01 -18.65 6.65
CA GLN A 82 -6.86 -18.33 7.80
C GLN A 82 -6.50 -16.98 8.40
N LYS A 83 -5.19 -16.71 8.57
CA LYS A 83 -4.72 -15.40 9.03
C LYS A 83 -5.11 -14.29 8.06
N THR A 84 -4.95 -14.53 6.77
CA THR A 84 -5.35 -13.54 5.75
C THR A 84 -6.86 -13.25 5.79
N LEU A 85 -7.69 -14.29 5.93
CA LEU A 85 -9.14 -14.13 6.03
C LEU A 85 -9.54 -13.38 7.31
N GLN A 86 -8.91 -13.69 8.44
CA GLN A 86 -9.12 -12.97 9.69
C GLN A 86 -8.70 -11.50 9.57
N THR A 87 -7.53 -11.20 9.01
CA THR A 87 -7.09 -9.82 8.80
C THR A 87 -8.06 -9.06 7.89
N MET A 88 -8.57 -9.71 6.83
CA MET A 88 -9.56 -9.08 5.95
C MET A 88 -10.91 -8.86 6.65
N GLN A 89 -11.40 -9.81 7.44
CA GLN A 89 -12.62 -9.65 8.24
C GLN A 89 -12.47 -8.59 9.32
N ASN A 90 -11.33 -8.53 10.00
CA ASN A 90 -11.05 -7.51 11.01
C ASN A 90 -11.01 -6.14 10.36
N PHE A 91 -10.38 -6.00 9.18
CA PHE A 91 -10.37 -4.74 8.45
C PHE A 91 -11.77 -4.33 7.97
N GLN A 92 -12.59 -5.28 7.50
CA GLN A 92 -13.98 -5.02 7.14
C GLN A 92 -14.81 -4.58 8.34
N LYS A 93 -14.63 -5.25 9.48
CA LYS A 93 -15.29 -4.89 10.74
C LYS A 93 -14.80 -3.56 11.29
N GLU A 94 -13.52 -3.25 11.14
CA GLU A 94 -12.93 -1.99 11.60
C GLU A 94 -13.40 -0.83 10.74
N ASN A 95 -13.45 -0.98 9.41
CA ASN A 95 -14.07 0.00 8.52
C ASN A 95 -15.55 0.20 8.85
N MET A 96 -16.33 -0.89 8.99
CA MET A 96 -17.75 -0.80 9.36
C MET A 96 -17.94 -0.21 10.76
N LYS A 97 -17.06 -0.53 11.71
CA LYS A 97 -17.08 0.06 13.05
C LYS A 97 -16.76 1.54 12.98
N MET A 98 -15.79 1.95 12.16
CA MET A 98 -15.42 3.34 11.95
C MET A 98 -16.58 4.13 11.36
N GLU A 99 -17.25 3.58 10.35
CA GLU A 99 -18.46 4.14 9.72
C GLU A 99 -19.61 4.24 10.73
N MET A 100 -19.89 3.17 11.49
CA MET A 100 -20.89 3.20 12.57
C MET A 100 -20.53 4.15 13.71
N THR A 101 -19.24 4.31 14.05
CA THR A 101 -18.82 5.27 15.08
C THR A 101 -18.86 6.70 14.56
N GLU A 102 -18.69 6.91 13.26
CA GLU A 102 -18.81 8.23 12.63
C GLU A 102 -20.28 8.63 12.56
N GLU A 103 -21.18 7.71 12.18
CA GLU A 103 -22.64 7.89 12.30
C GLU A 103 -23.04 8.14 13.76
N MET A 104 -22.62 7.30 14.71
CA MET A 104 -22.96 7.50 16.12
C MET A 104 -22.34 8.77 16.72
N ILE A 105 -21.14 9.17 16.30
CA ILE A 105 -20.52 10.45 16.72
C ILE A 105 -21.28 11.62 16.12
N ASN A 106 -21.67 11.56 14.85
CA ASN A 106 -22.49 12.59 14.22
C ASN A 106 -23.86 12.67 14.90
N ASP A 107 -24.53 11.55 15.14
CA ASP A 107 -25.80 11.49 15.88
C ASP A 107 -25.64 12.03 17.31
N THR A 108 -24.56 11.70 18.01
CA THR A 108 -24.31 12.21 19.38
C THR A 108 -23.92 13.69 19.37
N LEU A 109 -23.18 14.15 18.35
CA LEU A 109 -22.84 15.55 18.16
C LEU A 109 -24.11 16.35 17.83
N ASP A 110 -24.94 15.83 16.94
CA ASP A 110 -26.25 16.39 16.57
C ASP A 110 -27.17 16.42 17.79
N ASP A 111 -27.29 15.35 18.58
CA ASP A 111 -28.06 15.33 19.84
C ASP A 111 -27.52 16.32 20.90
N ILE A 112 -26.20 16.54 20.96
CA ILE A 112 -25.58 17.54 21.85
C ILE A 112 -25.86 18.97 21.34
N PHE A 113 -25.78 19.20 20.04
CA PHE A 113 -26.10 20.48 19.41
C PHE A 113 -27.61 20.79 19.42
N GLU A 114 -28.46 19.78 19.33
CA GLU A 114 -29.93 19.90 19.36
C GLU A 114 -30.48 19.90 20.80
N GLY A 115 -29.75 19.29 21.75
CA GLY A 115 -30.08 19.24 23.18
C GLY A 115 -29.54 20.41 24.02
N SER A 116 -28.68 21.26 23.45
CA SER A 116 -28.24 22.53 24.05
C SER A 116 -28.71 23.71 23.21
N ASP A 117 -30.01 24.02 23.34
CA ASP A 117 -30.73 25.15 22.73
C ASP A 117 -30.31 26.54 23.28
N ASP A 118 -29.06 26.69 23.73
CA ASP A 118 -28.45 28.00 23.94
C ASP A 118 -27.62 28.34 22.69
N GLU A 119 -28.31 28.56 21.57
CA GLU A 119 -27.72 29.07 20.31
C GLU A 119 -26.91 30.37 20.52
N GLU A 120 -27.18 31.11 21.61
CA GLU A 120 -26.44 32.31 22.03
C GLU A 120 -24.99 32.01 22.48
N GLU A 121 -24.75 31.00 23.33
CA GLU A 121 -23.38 30.68 23.80
C GLU A 121 -22.52 30.07 22.68
N SER A 122 -23.14 29.31 21.77
CA SER A 122 -22.45 28.71 20.63
C SER A 122 -21.96 29.77 19.63
N GLN A 123 -22.76 30.81 19.36
CA GLN A 123 -22.32 31.93 18.52
C GLN A 123 -21.21 32.74 19.18
N ASP A 124 -21.22 32.92 20.50
CA ASP A 124 -20.16 33.62 21.22
C ASP A 124 -18.83 32.85 21.17
N ILE A 125 -18.84 31.52 21.31
CA ILE A 125 -17.65 30.68 21.16
C ILE A 125 -17.15 30.72 19.72
N VAL A 126 -18.04 30.64 18.72
CA VAL A 126 -17.67 30.75 17.30
C VAL A 126 -17.08 32.14 17.01
N ASN A 127 -17.68 33.23 17.50
CA ASN A 127 -17.17 34.59 17.36
C ASN A 127 -15.82 34.77 18.05
N GLN A 128 -15.64 34.22 19.25
CA GLN A 128 -14.36 34.27 19.98
C GLN A 128 -13.25 33.51 19.24
N VAL A 129 -13.55 32.33 18.68
CA VAL A 129 -12.60 31.58 17.86
C VAL A 129 -12.32 32.29 16.53
N LEU A 130 -13.31 32.95 15.93
CA LEU A 130 -13.14 33.74 14.70
C LEU A 130 -12.30 35.00 14.93
N ASP A 131 -12.46 35.67 16.08
CA ASP A 131 -11.64 36.80 16.52
C ASP A 131 -10.19 36.35 16.83
N GLU A 132 -10.02 35.18 17.44
CA GLU A 132 -8.70 34.63 17.77
C GLU A 132 -7.94 34.09 16.53
N ILE A 133 -8.66 33.62 15.50
CA ILE A 133 -8.08 33.20 14.20
C ILE A 133 -7.92 34.40 13.22
N GLY A 134 -8.58 35.54 13.49
CA GLY A 134 -8.41 36.79 12.74
C GLY A 134 -9.11 36.83 11.38
N ILE A 135 -10.20 36.07 11.20
CA ILE A 135 -10.99 36.08 9.97
C ILE A 135 -12.23 36.97 10.18
N GLU A 136 -12.02 38.29 10.11
CA GLU A 136 -13.12 39.24 10.03
C GLU A 136 -13.89 38.99 8.71
N ILE A 137 -15.14 38.52 8.79
CA ILE A 137 -16.06 38.44 7.64
C ILE A 137 -16.35 39.86 7.16
N SER A 138 -15.50 40.27 6.21
CA SER A 138 -15.47 41.47 5.37
C SER A 138 -16.69 42.39 5.47
N GLY A 139 -16.49 43.59 6.02
CA GLY A 139 -17.56 44.58 6.01
C GLY A 139 -17.29 45.96 6.59
N LYS A 140 -16.07 46.53 6.54
CA LYS A 140 -15.83 47.99 6.45
C LYS A 140 -14.34 48.36 6.40
N MET A 141 -13.85 48.51 5.18
CA MET A 141 -12.86 49.53 4.87
C MET A 141 -13.46 50.91 5.17
N ALA A 142 -12.92 51.68 6.13
CA ALA A 142 -12.78 53.16 6.06
C ALA A 142 -12.27 53.80 7.37
N LYS A 143 -11.05 54.36 7.30
CA LYS A 143 -10.60 55.69 7.81
C LYS A 143 -9.51 55.74 8.92
N ALA A 144 -8.27 55.96 8.42
CA ALA A 144 -7.16 56.80 8.94
C ALA A 144 -6.34 56.30 10.17
N PRO A 145 -5.01 56.61 10.27
CA PRO A 145 -4.31 57.76 9.69
C PRO A 145 -3.15 57.45 8.74
N SER A 146 -2.98 58.35 7.77
CA SER A 146 -1.76 58.48 6.98
C SER A 146 -0.61 58.98 7.87
N ALA A 147 0.46 58.20 7.98
CA ALA A 147 1.75 58.71 8.41
C ALA A 147 2.71 58.64 7.22
N ALA A 148 2.87 59.79 6.57
CA ALA A 148 3.92 60.02 5.60
C ALA A 148 5.28 59.80 6.28
N ARG A 149 6.06 58.83 5.79
CA ARG A 149 7.50 58.78 6.05
C ARG A 149 8.25 58.15 4.88
N SER A 150 8.66 59.05 3.98
CA SER A 150 9.89 59.03 3.19
C SER A 150 10.43 57.67 2.69
N LEU A 151 10.40 57.52 1.36
CA LEU A 151 11.22 56.59 0.56
C LEU A 151 12.74 56.77 0.83
N PRO A 152 13.56 55.74 0.52
CA PRO A 152 14.09 55.63 -0.84
C PRO A 152 13.90 54.26 -1.51
N SER A 153 13.88 54.32 -2.84
CA SER A 153 13.73 53.27 -3.86
C SER A 153 14.83 52.19 -3.84
N ALA A 154 14.43 50.92 -4.08
CA ALA A 154 15.20 49.95 -4.87
C ALA A 154 14.30 48.81 -5.37
N SER A 155 14.14 48.74 -6.68
CA SER A 155 13.54 47.67 -7.50
C SER A 155 14.24 46.31 -7.37
N THR A 156 13.51 45.18 -7.56
CA THR A 156 13.88 44.03 -8.44
C THR A 156 12.81 42.89 -8.42
N SER A 157 11.99 42.87 -9.49
CA SER A 157 11.50 41.73 -10.32
C SER A 157 10.74 40.48 -9.82
N LYS A 158 9.59 40.23 -10.49
CA LYS A 158 9.05 38.96 -11.08
C LYS A 158 8.72 37.78 -10.13
N ALA A 159 7.67 36.97 -10.32
CA ALA A 159 6.99 36.57 -11.56
C ALA A 159 5.54 36.14 -11.30
N THR A 160 4.68 36.48 -12.26
CA THR A 160 3.38 35.88 -12.54
C THR A 160 3.56 34.39 -12.88
N ILE A 161 2.98 33.50 -12.10
CA ILE A 161 2.86 32.08 -12.46
C ILE A 161 1.82 32.02 -13.60
N SER A 162 2.23 31.56 -14.78
CA SER A 162 1.37 31.44 -15.94
C SER A 162 0.49 30.19 -15.84
N ASP A 163 -0.76 30.32 -16.28
CA ASP A 163 -1.81 29.28 -16.25
C ASP A 163 -1.38 27.93 -16.84
N GLU A 164 -0.40 27.91 -17.75
CA GLU A 164 0.21 26.69 -18.30
C GLU A 164 0.90 25.81 -17.25
N GLU A 165 1.46 26.37 -16.18
CA GLU A 165 2.12 25.58 -15.12
C GLU A 165 1.08 24.91 -14.20
N ILE A 166 -0.08 25.55 -14.03
CA ILE A 166 -1.20 25.05 -13.20
C ILE A 166 -1.87 23.87 -13.91
N GLU A 167 -2.12 23.97 -15.22
CA GLU A 167 -2.66 22.84 -16.02
C GLU A 167 -1.72 21.63 -16.01
N ARG A 168 -0.40 21.88 -16.00
CA ARG A 168 0.60 20.81 -15.95
C ARG A 168 0.60 20.08 -14.62
N GLN A 169 0.40 20.79 -13.51
CA GLN A 169 0.31 20.20 -12.17
C GLN A 169 -0.98 19.41 -11.97
N LEU A 170 -2.10 19.87 -12.51
CA LEU A 170 -3.38 19.14 -12.48
C LEU A 170 -3.29 17.82 -13.25
N LYS A 171 -2.65 17.83 -14.43
CA LYS A 171 -2.45 16.62 -15.24
C LYS A 171 -1.46 15.62 -14.62
N ALA A 172 -0.45 16.12 -13.90
CA ALA A 172 0.51 15.28 -13.18
C ALA A 172 -0.11 14.55 -11.97
N LEU A 173 -1.20 15.09 -11.41
CA LEU A 173 -1.95 14.46 -10.31
C LEU A 173 -3.02 13.48 -10.80
N GLY A 174 -3.18 13.31 -12.12
CA GLY A 174 -4.08 12.32 -12.71
C GLY A 174 -5.56 12.58 -12.42
N VAL A 175 -5.93 13.83 -12.17
CA VAL A 175 -7.32 14.26 -12.04
C VAL A 175 -7.75 14.75 -13.44
N ASP A 176 -8.25 13.81 -14.26
CA ASP A 176 -9.12 14.14 -15.40
C ASP A 176 -10.56 14.37 -14.90
#